data_AF-A0A2D9CB01-F1
#
_entry.id   AF-A0A2D9CB01-F1
#
_cell.length_a   1.000
_cell.length_b   1.000
_cell.length_c   1.000
_cell.angle_alpha   90.00
_cell.angle_beta   90.00
_cell.angle_gamma   90.00
#
_symmetry.space_group_name_H-M   'P 1'
#
loop_
_entity.id
_entity.type
_entity.pdbx_description
1 polymer ?
#
loop_
_entity_poly.entity_id
_entity_poly.type
_entity_poly.pdbx_seq_one_letter_code
_entity_poly.pdbx_strand_id
1 'polypeptide(L)'
;MQNPKATSLLSEILQKVSLLTQKEQSAESEEIQEDVVLSEEVEATTEVENADVNEELAEATEESVEETVEEETLLMEGYVTEEAFASRLAEMDAKLAEMAGMIDKEMGSYIKEKAEMSAQIEKLSAELASEPAAEPIKHSPESGETEKKIFSYGKNRPSSTLDRVFNRLNNK
;
A
#
# COMPACT_ATOMS: atom_id res chain seq x y z
N MET A 1 0.45 28.09 -21.05
CA MET A 1 0.98 26.98 -21.89
C MET A 1 0.68 25.68 -21.18
N GLN A 2 -0.23 24.85 -21.70
CA GLN A 2 -0.51 23.53 -21.12
C GLN A 2 0.60 22.58 -21.56
N ASN A 3 1.29 21.95 -20.60
CA ASN A 3 2.36 20.99 -20.90
C ASN A 3 1.74 19.62 -21.15
N PRO A 4 1.74 19.08 -22.38
CA PRO A 4 1.02 17.86 -22.73
C PRO A 4 1.51 16.62 -21.98
N LYS A 5 2.77 16.64 -21.50
CA LYS A 5 3.34 15.57 -20.67
C LYS A 5 2.73 15.51 -19.28
N ALA A 6 2.43 16.66 -18.68
CA ALA A 6 1.85 16.74 -17.34
C ALA A 6 0.38 16.24 -17.33
N THR A 7 -0.38 16.55 -18.39
CA THR A 7 -1.76 16.06 -18.53
C THR A 7 -1.82 14.56 -18.81
N SER A 8 -0.84 14.01 -19.56
CA SER A 8 -0.71 12.57 -19.80
C SER A 8 -0.38 11.81 -18.51
N LEU A 9 0.57 12.29 -17.71
CA LEU A 9 0.91 11.68 -16.42
C LEU A 9 -0.28 11.69 -15.46
N LEU A 10 -1.03 12.80 -15.38
CA LEU A 10 -2.24 12.87 -14.56
C LEU A 10 -3.32 11.88 -15.01
N SER A 11 -3.53 11.71 -16.32
CA SER A 11 -4.47 10.71 -16.83
C SER A 11 -4.06 9.28 -16.50
N GLU A 12 -2.76 8.98 -16.54
CA GLU A 12 -2.23 7.65 -16.23
C GLU A 12 -2.36 7.35 -14.73
N ILE A 13 -2.11 8.33 -13.86
CA ILE A 13 -2.29 8.20 -12.41
C ILE A 13 -3.77 7.96 -12.07
N LEU A 14 -4.68 8.73 -12.66
CA LEU A 14 -6.13 8.57 -12.44
C LEU A 14 -6.63 7.18 -12.86
N GLN A 15 -6.11 6.65 -13.98
CA GLN A 15 -6.47 5.32 -14.45
C GLN A 15 -5.94 4.21 -13.52
N LYS A 16 -4.71 4.35 -12.99
CA LYS A 16 -4.13 3.39 -12.04
C LYS A 16 -4.87 3.38 -10.69
N VAL A 17 -5.26 4.55 -10.18
CA VAL A 17 -6.03 4.64 -8.92
C VAL A 17 -7.40 3.97 -9.06
N SER A 18 -8.08 4.12 -10.21
CA SER A 18 -9.37 3.44 -10.46
C SER A 18 -9.26 1.92 -10.54
N LEU A 19 -8.14 1.38 -11.02
CA LEU A 19 -7.93 -0.08 -11.09
C LEU A 19 -7.63 -0.67 -9.70
N LEU A 20 -6.94 0.08 -8.85
CA LEU A 20 -6.63 -0.33 -7.48
C LEU A 20 -7.90 -0.36 -6.61
N THR A 21 -8.76 0.66 -6.70
CA THR A 21 -10.01 0.70 -5.94
C THR A 21 -11.00 -0.40 -6.35
N GLN A 22 -11.06 -0.78 -7.62
CA GLN A 22 -11.85 -1.93 -8.06
C GLN A 22 -11.29 -3.26 -7.55
N LYS A 23 -9.96 -3.39 -7.46
CA LYS A 23 -9.31 -4.58 -6.92
C LYS A 23 -9.52 -4.72 -5.41
N GLU A 24 -9.46 -3.63 -4.64
CA GLU A 24 -9.76 -3.64 -3.21
C GLU A 24 -11.23 -4.04 -2.92
N GLN A 25 -12.19 -3.55 -3.70
CA GLN A 25 -13.60 -3.96 -3.54
C GLN A 25 -13.85 -5.46 -3.80
N SER A 26 -13.00 -6.14 -4.56
CA SER A 26 -13.11 -7.59 -4.78
C SER A 26 -12.47 -8.45 -3.69
N ALA A 27 -11.59 -7.88 -2.86
CA ALA A 27 -10.87 -8.62 -1.82
C ALA A 27 -11.62 -8.68 -0.48
N GLU A 28 -12.52 -7.73 -0.21
CA GLU A 28 -13.20 -7.60 1.08
C GLU A 28 -14.42 -8.53 1.24
N SER A 29 -14.79 -9.32 0.22
CA SER A 29 -15.94 -10.23 0.25
C SER A 29 -15.63 -11.70 0.54
N GLU A 30 -14.38 -12.10 0.76
CA GLU A 30 -14.00 -13.52 0.95
C GLU A 30 -13.56 -13.92 2.38
N GLU A 31 -13.41 -13.02 3.34
CA GLU A 31 -12.83 -13.35 4.67
C GLU A 31 -13.83 -13.77 5.78
N ILE A 32 -15.10 -14.06 5.49
CA ILE A 32 -16.09 -14.46 6.51
C ILE A 32 -16.58 -15.88 6.27
N GLN A 33 -15.78 -16.88 6.64
CA GLN A 33 -16.21 -18.25 6.97
C GLN A 33 -14.98 -19.12 7.29
N GLU A 34 -14.66 -19.28 8.59
CA GLU A 34 -14.13 -20.52 9.21
C GLU A 34 -13.55 -20.16 10.58
N ASP A 35 -14.40 -20.16 11.63
CA ASP A 35 -13.90 -20.23 13.00
C ASP A 35 -15.03 -20.63 13.97
N VAL A 36 -15.37 -21.93 14.08
CA VAL A 36 -16.11 -22.44 15.25
C VAL A 36 -15.83 -23.93 15.53
N VAL A 37 -15.39 -24.17 16.78
CA VAL A 37 -15.44 -25.39 17.62
C VAL A 37 -14.35 -26.45 17.45
N LEU A 38 -13.45 -26.53 18.43
CA LEU A 38 -12.93 -27.80 18.97
C LEU A 38 -12.36 -27.58 20.38
N SER A 39 -13.07 -28.05 21.41
CA SER A 39 -12.51 -28.28 22.74
C SER A 39 -13.39 -29.20 23.57
N GLU A 40 -12.72 -30.10 24.31
CA GLU A 40 -13.09 -30.69 25.62
C GLU A 40 -13.43 -32.20 25.70
N GLU A 41 -12.35 -33.02 25.76
CA GLU A 41 -11.89 -33.92 26.85
C GLU A 41 -12.84 -34.91 27.62
N VAL A 42 -12.26 -36.10 27.90
CA VAL A 42 -12.32 -36.98 29.11
C VAL A 42 -12.77 -38.45 28.93
N GLU A 43 -11.93 -39.31 29.52
CA GLU A 43 -11.74 -40.76 29.58
C GLU A 43 -12.87 -41.63 30.21
N ALA A 44 -12.85 -42.96 29.95
CA ALA A 44 -12.72 -44.05 30.96
C ALA A 44 -13.44 -45.40 30.64
N THR A 45 -12.66 -46.51 30.71
CA THR A 45 -12.98 -47.89 31.22
C THR A 45 -13.97 -48.78 30.43
N THR A 46 -13.87 -50.12 30.27
CA THR A 46 -13.01 -51.23 30.76
C THR A 46 -13.45 -52.54 30.05
N GLU A 47 -12.47 -53.43 29.79
CA GLU A 47 -12.49 -54.92 29.78
C GLU A 47 -13.61 -55.72 29.09
N VAL A 48 -13.23 -56.74 28.28
CA VAL A 48 -13.60 -58.17 28.46
C VAL A 48 -12.93 -59.05 27.37
N GLU A 49 -12.20 -60.05 27.87
CA GLU A 49 -11.91 -61.41 27.34
C GLU A 49 -11.10 -61.63 26.05
N ASN A 50 -9.85 -62.10 26.26
CA ASN A 50 -9.00 -62.79 25.28
C ASN A 50 -9.10 -64.31 25.53
N ALA A 51 -9.55 -65.10 24.55
CA ALA A 51 -9.26 -66.54 24.52
C ALA A 51 -9.37 -67.24 23.14
N ASP A 52 -9.78 -66.56 22.06
CA ASP A 52 -9.78 -67.11 20.68
C ASP A 52 -8.75 -66.45 19.75
N VAL A 53 -7.86 -65.61 20.30
CA VAL A 53 -7.10 -64.61 19.54
C VAL A 53 -5.84 -65.18 18.85
N ASN A 54 -5.37 -66.40 19.11
CA ASN A 54 -3.98 -66.75 18.77
C ASN A 54 -3.71 -67.12 17.30
N GLU A 55 -4.70 -67.53 16.50
CA GLU A 55 -4.50 -67.83 15.06
C GLU A 55 -4.83 -66.60 14.19
N GLU A 56 -5.86 -65.84 14.58
CA GLU A 56 -6.23 -64.55 13.97
C GLU A 56 -5.19 -63.45 14.26
N LEU A 57 -4.51 -63.48 15.42
CA LEU A 57 -3.45 -62.52 15.75
C LEU A 57 -2.16 -62.78 14.97
N ALA A 58 -1.85 -64.03 14.56
CA ALA A 58 -0.67 -64.30 13.73
C ALA A 58 -0.87 -63.77 12.31
N GLU A 59 -2.04 -64.00 11.73
CA GLU A 59 -2.43 -63.51 10.40
C GLU A 59 -2.64 -61.98 10.40
N ALA A 60 -3.28 -61.42 11.44
CA ALA A 60 -3.42 -59.97 11.60
C ALA A 60 -2.10 -59.26 11.91
N THR A 61 -1.08 -59.94 12.47
CA THR A 61 0.25 -59.34 12.69
C THR A 61 1.10 -59.38 11.42
N GLU A 62 0.99 -60.42 10.58
CA GLU A 62 1.62 -60.43 9.24
C GLU A 62 0.94 -59.42 8.29
N GLU A 63 -0.40 -59.37 8.27
CA GLU A 63 -1.17 -58.40 7.48
C GLU A 63 -0.95 -56.96 7.97
N SER A 64 -0.84 -56.72 9.28
CA SER A 64 -0.49 -55.41 9.83
C SER A 64 0.95 -54.99 9.55
N VAL A 65 1.90 -55.93 9.48
CA VAL A 65 3.29 -55.63 9.11
C VAL A 65 3.41 -55.36 7.61
N GLU A 66 2.66 -56.07 6.76
CA GLU A 66 2.64 -55.85 5.32
C GLU A 66 1.90 -54.55 4.98
N GLU A 67 0.77 -54.25 5.63
CA GLU A 67 0.03 -52.98 5.51
C GLU A 67 0.85 -51.79 6.01
N THR A 68 1.61 -51.93 7.11
CA THR A 68 2.47 -50.84 7.61
C THR A 68 3.71 -50.61 6.73
N VAL A 69 4.28 -51.65 6.13
CA VAL A 69 5.38 -51.51 5.17
C VAL A 69 4.88 -50.95 3.83
N GLU A 70 3.70 -51.34 3.38
CA GLU A 70 3.04 -50.74 2.21
C GLU A 70 2.67 -49.27 2.46
N GLU A 71 2.13 -48.91 3.64
CA GLU A 71 1.90 -47.52 4.01
C GLU A 71 3.20 -46.71 4.14
N GLU A 72 4.26 -47.25 4.74
CA GLU A 72 5.55 -46.56 4.88
C GLU A 72 6.24 -46.33 3.52
N THR A 73 6.10 -47.28 2.60
CA THR A 73 6.61 -47.14 1.22
C THR A 73 5.76 -46.19 0.37
N LEU A 74 4.43 -46.19 0.53
CA LEU A 74 3.51 -45.21 -0.09
C LEU A 74 3.75 -43.79 0.43
N LEU A 75 4.04 -43.65 1.73
CA LEU A 75 4.42 -42.36 2.32
C LEU A 75 5.72 -41.86 1.68
N MET A 76 6.71 -42.73 1.45
CA MET A 76 7.98 -42.39 0.81
C MET A 76 7.87 -41.90 -0.65
N GLU A 77 6.81 -42.28 -1.38
CA GLU A 77 6.64 -41.97 -2.80
C GLU A 77 6.45 -40.46 -3.10
N GLY A 78 6.13 -39.66 -2.08
CA GLY A 78 5.98 -38.20 -2.15
C GLY A 78 7.14 -37.38 -1.57
N TYR A 79 8.09 -38.00 -0.86
CA TYR A 79 9.18 -37.27 -0.20
C TYR A 79 10.43 -37.16 -1.07
N VAL A 80 11.11 -36.02 -0.94
CA VAL A 80 12.38 -35.77 -1.62
C VAL A 80 13.51 -36.42 -0.80
N THR A 81 14.49 -37.01 -1.48
CA THR A 81 15.67 -37.55 -0.79
C THR A 81 16.40 -36.46 -0.01
N GLU A 82 17.02 -36.81 1.12
CA GLU A 82 17.75 -35.86 1.96
C GLU A 82 18.82 -35.08 1.16
N GLU A 83 19.49 -35.75 0.23
CA GLU A 83 20.50 -35.14 -0.65
C GLU A 83 19.90 -34.09 -1.60
N ALA A 84 18.74 -34.36 -2.19
CA ALA A 84 18.06 -33.43 -3.09
C ALA A 84 17.47 -32.25 -2.30
N PHE A 85 17.00 -32.47 -1.08
CA PHE A 85 16.55 -31.41 -0.17
C PHE A 85 17.71 -30.51 0.28
N ALA A 86 18.83 -31.10 0.70
CA ALA A 86 20.04 -30.36 1.08
C ALA A 86 20.61 -29.54 -0.08
N SER A 87 20.61 -30.11 -1.29
CA SER A 87 21.01 -29.39 -2.51
C SER A 87 20.09 -28.20 -2.78
N ARG A 88 18.77 -28.39 -2.61
CA ARG A 88 17.78 -27.33 -2.81
C ARG A 88 17.92 -26.20 -1.78
N LEU A 89 18.21 -26.53 -0.52
CA LEU A 89 18.50 -25.54 0.51
C LEU A 89 19.77 -24.74 0.19
N ALA A 90 20.85 -25.42 -0.22
CA ALA A 90 22.08 -24.73 -0.61
C ALA A 90 21.87 -23.79 -1.80
N GLU A 91 21.04 -24.17 -2.78
CA GLU A 91 20.62 -23.30 -3.88
C GLU A 91 19.80 -22.08 -3.40
N MET A 92 18.90 -22.28 -2.44
CA MET A 92 18.11 -21.20 -1.85
C MET A 92 18.99 -20.23 -1.06
N ASP A 93 19.90 -20.74 -0.24
CA ASP A 93 20.83 -19.93 0.55
C ASP A 93 21.76 -19.12 -0.37
N ALA A 94 22.23 -19.70 -1.47
CA ALA A 94 23.03 -18.98 -2.46
C ALA A 94 22.25 -17.81 -3.09
N LYS A 95 20.98 -18.03 -3.45
CA LYS A 95 20.11 -16.97 -4.01
C LYS A 95 19.79 -15.89 -2.98
N LEU A 96 19.56 -16.27 -1.72
CA LEU A 96 19.32 -15.33 -0.64
C LEU A 96 20.55 -14.46 -0.37
N ALA A 97 21.73 -15.06 -0.36
CA ALA A 97 23.00 -14.33 -0.21
C ALA A 97 23.25 -13.36 -1.38
N GLU A 98 22.93 -13.76 -2.61
CA GLU A 98 23.01 -12.89 -3.78
C GLU A 98 22.03 -11.70 -3.67
N MET A 99 20.77 -11.97 -3.33
CA MET A 99 19.75 -10.93 -3.15
C MET A 99 20.11 -9.96 -2.02
N ALA A 100 20.57 -10.48 -0.88
CA ALA A 100 21.05 -9.65 0.22
C ALA A 100 22.21 -8.75 -0.21
N GLY A 101 23.18 -9.29 -0.96
CA GLY A 101 24.30 -8.53 -1.50
C GLY A 101 23.89 -7.45 -2.52
N MET A 102 22.80 -7.65 -3.26
CA MET A 102 22.23 -6.62 -4.15
C MET A 102 21.56 -5.51 -3.32
N ILE A 103 20.73 -5.87 -2.36
CA ILE A 103 20.03 -4.93 -1.47
C ILE A 103 21.03 -4.07 -0.70
N ASP A 104 22.09 -4.66 -0.13
CA ASP A 104 23.10 -3.91 0.62
C ASP A 104 23.84 -2.88 -0.26
N LYS A 105 24.10 -3.22 -1.52
CA LYS A 105 24.73 -2.29 -2.48
C LYS A 105 23.79 -1.14 -2.83
N GLU A 106 22.54 -1.44 -3.16
CA GLU A 106 21.54 -0.45 -3.54
C GLU A 106 21.21 0.48 -2.37
N MET A 107 20.96 -0.09 -1.19
CA MET A 107 20.72 0.67 0.04
C MET A 107 21.94 1.50 0.42
N GLY A 108 23.16 0.94 0.28
CA GLY A 108 24.40 1.66 0.49
C GLY A 108 24.56 2.87 -0.45
N SER A 109 24.21 2.73 -1.74
CA SER A 109 24.20 3.86 -2.69
C SER A 109 23.12 4.89 -2.36
N TYR A 110 21.91 4.44 -2.01
CA TYR A 110 20.80 5.31 -1.68
C TYR A 110 21.08 6.16 -0.43
N ILE A 111 21.69 5.56 0.60
CA ILE A 111 22.07 6.27 1.82
C ILE A 111 23.10 7.37 1.51
N LYS A 112 24.08 7.07 0.64
CA LYS A 112 25.09 8.06 0.23
C LYS A 112 24.48 9.21 -0.57
N GLU A 113 23.67 8.90 -1.57
CA GLU A 113 22.99 9.91 -2.40
C GLU A 113 22.06 10.78 -1.55
N LYS A 114 21.29 10.16 -0.64
CA LYS A 114 20.43 10.89 0.30
C LYS A 114 21.24 11.84 1.19
N ALA A 115 22.39 11.41 1.69
CA ALA A 115 23.27 12.26 2.50
C ALA A 115 23.83 13.44 1.68
N GLU A 116 24.26 13.19 0.44
CA GLU A 116 24.75 14.22 -0.47
C GLU A 116 23.66 15.25 -0.81
N MET A 117 22.45 14.80 -1.17
CA MET A 117 21.30 15.68 -1.43
C MET A 117 20.90 16.47 -0.18
N SER A 118 20.91 15.84 0.99
CA SER A 118 20.59 16.52 2.26
C SER A 118 21.59 17.64 2.54
N ALA A 119 22.88 17.38 2.32
CA ALA A 119 23.94 18.39 2.46
C ALA A 119 23.81 19.53 1.42
N GLN A 120 23.35 19.23 0.19
CA GLN A 120 23.06 20.26 -0.82
C GLN A 120 21.87 21.14 -0.41
N ILE A 121 20.80 20.52 0.10
CA ILE A 121 19.61 21.24 0.59
C ILE A 121 20.00 22.16 1.74
N GLU A 122 20.82 21.70 2.69
CA GLU A 122 21.28 22.51 3.82
C GLU A 122 22.15 23.69 3.37
N LYS A 123 23.01 23.50 2.36
CA LYS A 123 23.79 24.59 1.78
C LYS A 123 22.90 25.63 1.08
N LEU A 124 21.96 25.17 0.25
CA LEU A 124 21.03 26.06 -0.47
C LEU A 124 20.09 26.79 0.50
N SER A 125 19.64 26.14 1.57
CA SER A 125 18.81 26.78 2.58
C SER A 125 19.57 27.84 3.38
N ALA A 126 20.84 27.59 3.69
CA ALA A 126 21.71 28.58 4.31
C ALA A 126 21.98 29.77 3.37
N GLU A 127 22.19 29.52 2.08
CA GLU A 127 22.36 30.57 1.06
C GLU A 127 21.10 31.42 0.96
N LEU A 128 19.92 30.81 0.78
CA LEU A 128 18.62 31.49 0.74
C LEU A 128 18.27 32.23 2.03
N ALA A 129 18.74 31.76 3.19
CA ALA A 129 18.55 32.45 4.46
C ALA A 129 19.50 33.65 4.64
N SER A 130 20.67 33.62 3.99
CA SER A 130 21.65 34.72 4.02
C SER A 130 21.36 35.79 2.97
N GLU A 131 20.79 35.39 1.83
CA GLU A 131 20.33 36.32 0.80
C GLU A 131 19.04 36.99 1.29
N PRO A 132 18.99 38.34 1.38
CA PRO A 132 17.74 39.02 1.70
C PRO A 132 16.72 38.67 0.62
N ALA A 133 15.55 38.16 1.03
CA ALA A 133 14.46 37.80 0.13
C ALA A 133 14.28 38.90 -0.93
N ALA A 134 14.60 38.58 -2.19
CA ALA A 134 14.47 39.52 -3.29
C ALA A 134 13.08 40.14 -3.28
N GLU A 135 13.01 41.46 -3.50
CA GLU A 135 11.76 42.20 -3.54
C GLU A 135 10.72 41.45 -4.38
N PRO A 136 9.44 41.41 -3.95
CA PRO A 136 8.41 40.64 -4.63
C PRO A 136 8.37 41.05 -6.10
N ILE A 137 8.66 40.09 -6.99
CA ILE A 137 8.64 40.31 -8.43
C ILE A 137 7.22 40.75 -8.79
N LYS A 138 7.06 41.99 -9.25
CA LYS A 138 5.80 42.53 -9.77
C LYS A 138 5.46 41.84 -11.09
N HIS A 139 5.01 40.59 -11.02
CA HIS A 139 4.64 39.77 -12.17
C HIS A 139 3.24 40.11 -12.72
N SER A 140 2.64 41.22 -12.29
CA SER A 140 1.44 41.75 -12.93
C SER A 140 1.76 43.04 -13.69
N PRO A 141 1.66 43.05 -15.03
CA PRO A 141 1.83 44.27 -15.83
C PRO A 141 0.83 45.36 -15.46
N GLU A 142 -0.25 45.02 -14.73
CA GLU A 142 -1.26 45.98 -14.25
C GLU A 142 -0.94 46.58 -12.87
N SER A 143 0.06 46.08 -12.12
CA SER A 143 0.35 46.61 -10.77
C SER A 143 0.99 48.00 -10.75
N GLY A 144 1.22 48.59 -11.93
CA GLY A 144 1.66 49.97 -12.14
C GLY A 144 0.60 50.87 -12.77
N GLU A 145 -0.61 50.37 -13.07
CA GLU A 145 -1.68 51.24 -13.55
C GLU A 145 -2.21 52.07 -12.38
N THR A 146 -1.82 53.35 -12.37
CA THR A 146 -2.42 54.38 -11.53
C THR A 146 -3.94 54.25 -11.61
N GLU A 147 -4.60 54.06 -10.47
CA GLU A 147 -6.05 53.92 -10.35
C GLU A 147 -6.76 54.85 -11.35
N LYS A 148 -7.44 54.25 -12.34
CA LYS A 148 -8.16 55.00 -13.38
C LYS A 148 -9.08 55.98 -12.67
N LYS A 149 -8.88 57.29 -12.86
CA LYS A 149 -9.69 58.33 -12.22
C LYS A 149 -11.16 58.10 -12.57
N ILE A 150 -11.92 57.51 -11.64
CA ILE A 150 -13.35 57.28 -11.82
C ILE A 150 -14.05 58.62 -11.64
N PHE A 151 -14.37 59.28 -12.74
CA PHE A 151 -15.20 60.48 -12.73
C PHE A 151 -16.65 60.07 -12.46
N SER A 152 -17.12 60.29 -11.23
CA SER A 152 -18.51 60.06 -10.86
C SER A 152 -19.39 61.24 -11.33
N TYR A 153 -20.02 61.10 -12.49
CA TYR A 153 -21.01 62.08 -12.97
C TYR A 153 -22.32 61.94 -12.19
N GLY A 154 -22.96 63.06 -11.84
CA GLY A 154 -24.31 63.07 -11.25
C GLY A 154 -24.41 62.97 -9.73
N LYS A 155 -23.29 63.00 -8.98
CA LYS A 155 -23.31 63.00 -7.50
C LYS A 155 -24.05 64.20 -6.88
N ASN A 156 -24.05 65.36 -7.57
CA ASN A 156 -24.72 66.59 -7.10
C ASN A 156 -25.83 67.08 -8.05
N ARG A 157 -26.49 66.17 -8.79
CA ARG A 157 -27.65 66.58 -9.61
C ARG A 157 -28.84 66.95 -8.71
N PRO A 158 -29.66 67.97 -9.06
CA PRO A 158 -30.88 68.26 -8.31
C PRO A 158 -31.84 67.06 -8.39
N SER A 159 -32.49 66.73 -7.27
CA SER A 159 -33.41 65.60 -7.21
C SER A 159 -34.64 65.84 -8.08
N SER A 160 -34.90 64.91 -8.99
CA SER A 160 -36.11 64.92 -9.82
C SER A 160 -37.34 64.50 -9.00
N THR A 161 -38.53 64.75 -9.53
CA THR A 161 -39.78 64.30 -8.92
C THR A 161 -39.82 62.79 -8.74
N LEU A 162 -39.28 62.02 -9.69
CA LEU A 162 -39.18 60.57 -9.60
C LEU A 162 -38.22 60.12 -8.50
N ASP A 163 -37.04 60.75 -8.37
CA ASP A 163 -36.09 60.44 -7.29
C ASP A 163 -36.74 60.65 -5.91
N ARG A 164 -37.57 61.70 -5.75
CA ARG A 164 -38.31 61.95 -4.50
C ARG A 164 -39.36 60.89 -4.20
N VAL A 165 -40.04 60.38 -5.22
CA VAL A 165 -41.03 59.30 -5.06
C VAL A 165 -40.32 58.00 -4.67
N PHE A 166 -39.26 57.63 -5.38
CA PHE A 166 -38.50 56.41 -5.06
C PHE A 166 -37.86 56.46 -3.68
N ASN A 167 -37.32 57.61 -3.24
CA ASN A 167 -36.79 57.75 -1.89
C ASN A 167 -37.86 57.57 -0.80
N ARG A 168 -39.11 57.99 -1.06
CA ARG A 168 -40.24 57.77 -0.13
C ARG A 168 -40.72 56.32 -0.10
N LEU A 169 -40.61 55.61 -1.22
CA LEU A 169 -40.97 54.19 -1.30
C LEU A 169 -39.91 53.29 -0.66
N ASN A 170 -38.63 53.66 -0.79
CA ASN A 170 -37.49 52.87 -0.28
C ASN A 170 -37.08 53.19 1.17
N ASN A 171 -37.55 54.29 1.76
CA ASN A 171 -37.42 54.53 3.19
C ASN A 171 -38.55 53.81 3.94
N LYS A 172 -38.35 52.53 4.26
CA LYS A 172 -39.11 51.83 5.31
C LYS A 172 -38.41 51.98 6.64
#